data_AF-A0A8S9GUA6-F1
#
_entry.id   AF-A0A8S9GUA6-F1
#
_cell.length_a   1.000
_cell.length_b   1.000
_cell.length_c   1.000
_cell.angle_alpha   90.00
_cell.angle_beta   90.00
_cell.angle_gamma   90.00
#
_symmetry.space_group_name_H-M   'P 1'
#
loop_
_entity.id
_entity.type
_entity.pdbx_description
1 polymer ?
#
loop_
_entity_poly.entity_id
_entity_poly.type
_entity_poly.pdbx_seq_one_letter_code
_entity_poly.pdbx_strand_id
1 'polypeptide(L)'
;MTAYGYEILQTLIIDIEPDQQVKRAMNEINAAARMRVAANEKAEAEKIIQIKRAEGEAESKYLSGLGIARQRQAIVDGLRDSVLGFAGNVPGTSAKDVLDMVMMTQYFDTMRDIGASSKSSSVFIPHGPGAVADVAAQIRNGLLQAHQTNA
;
A
#
# COMPACT_ATOMS: atom_id res chain seq x y z
N MET A 1 -89.27 23.76 27.99
CA MET A 1 -88.75 22.84 29.02
C MET A 1 -87.68 21.97 28.38
N THR A 2 -86.43 22.43 28.39
CA THR A 2 -85.26 21.71 27.88
C THR A 2 -84.58 21.05 29.07
N ALA A 3 -84.88 19.77 29.28
CA ALA A 3 -84.32 18.98 30.36
C ALA A 3 -82.90 18.51 30.00
N TYR A 4 -81.93 18.98 30.77
CA TYR A 4 -80.54 18.56 30.91
C TYR A 4 -80.12 17.24 30.22
N GLY A 5 -79.05 17.30 29.41
CA GLY A 5 -78.31 16.14 28.90
C GLY A 5 -76.85 16.52 28.61
N TYR A 6 -75.93 15.59 28.85
CA TYR A 6 -74.50 15.75 28.53
C TYR A 6 -74.15 14.87 27.31
N GLU A 7 -73.38 15.40 26.37
CA GLU A 7 -72.80 14.66 25.24
C GLU A 7 -71.29 14.49 25.49
N ILE A 8 -70.83 13.25 25.61
CA ILE A 8 -69.41 12.95 25.82
C ILE A 8 -68.72 12.91 24.45
N LEU A 9 -67.99 13.97 24.10
CA LEU A 9 -67.26 14.11 22.83
C LEU A 9 -66.02 13.19 22.75
N GLN A 10 -65.28 13.05 23.86
CA GLN A 10 -64.10 12.20 23.94
C GLN A 10 -63.78 11.89 25.41
N THR A 11 -63.37 10.66 25.69
CA THR A 11 -62.84 10.24 26.99
C THR A 11 -61.35 9.93 26.87
N LEU A 12 -60.50 10.64 27.61
CA LEU A 12 -59.08 10.35 27.69
C LEU A 12 -58.84 9.26 28.74
N ILE A 13 -58.18 8.18 28.35
CA ILE A 13 -57.68 7.19 29.30
C ILE A 13 -56.47 7.81 30.00
N ILE A 14 -56.55 7.96 31.31
CA ILE A 14 -55.53 8.62 32.12
C ILE A 14 -54.39 7.70 32.54
N ASP A 15 -54.65 6.39 32.72
CA ASP A 15 -53.63 5.41 33.08
C ASP A 15 -54.05 3.98 32.72
N ILE A 16 -53.07 3.15 32.35
CA ILE A 16 -53.19 1.70 32.16
C ILE A 16 -51.94 1.08 32.79
N GLU A 17 -52.13 0.27 33.83
CA GLU A 17 -51.03 -0.47 34.45
C GLU A 17 -51.03 -1.94 34.01
N PRO A 18 -50.22 -2.31 33.01
CA PRO A 18 -50.00 -3.71 32.69
C PRO A 18 -49.15 -4.40 33.76
N ASP A 19 -49.23 -5.73 33.79
CA ASP A 19 -48.44 -6.59 34.68
C ASP A 19 -46.93 -6.30 34.57
N GLN A 20 -46.21 -6.37 35.69
CA GLN A 20 -44.77 -6.11 35.73
C GLN A 20 -43.98 -7.01 34.78
N GLN A 21 -44.37 -8.27 34.60
CA GLN A 21 -43.72 -9.18 33.66
C GLN A 21 -43.88 -8.70 32.21
N VAL A 22 -45.08 -8.22 31.85
CA VAL A 22 -45.37 -7.71 30.50
C VAL A 22 -44.58 -6.42 30.23
N LYS A 23 -44.49 -5.51 31.20
CA LYS A 23 -43.68 -4.27 31.09
C LYS A 23 -42.20 -4.60 30.84
N ARG A 24 -41.64 -5.55 31.58
CA ARG A 24 -40.24 -5.96 31.41
C ARG A 24 -39.99 -6.62 30.06
N ALA A 25 -40.85 -7.58 29.67
CA ALA A 25 -40.74 -8.26 28.39
C ALA A 25 -40.85 -7.28 27.21
N MET A 26 -41.80 -6.33 27.25
CA MET A 26 -41.91 -5.30 26.21
C MET A 26 -40.68 -4.40 26.14
N ASN A 27 -40.11 -4.00 27.29
CA ASN A 27 -38.89 -3.20 27.31
C ASN A 27 -37.69 -3.95 26.74
N GLU A 28 -37.54 -5.23 27.06
CA GLU A 28 -36.48 -6.08 26.52
C GLU A 28 -36.63 -6.28 25.01
N ILE A 29 -37.84 -6.52 24.50
CA ILE A 29 -38.12 -6.64 23.06
C ILE A 29 -37.75 -5.34 22.34
N ASN A 30 -38.16 -4.19 22.88
CA ASN A 30 -37.86 -2.90 22.28
C ASN A 30 -36.36 -2.58 22.34
N ALA A 31 -35.68 -2.91 23.44
CA ALA A 31 -34.25 -2.77 23.56
C ALA A 31 -33.50 -3.66 22.56
N ALA A 32 -33.89 -4.94 22.43
CA ALA A 32 -33.30 -5.87 21.48
C ALA A 32 -33.54 -5.44 20.02
N ALA A 33 -34.74 -4.96 19.69
CA ALA A 33 -35.05 -4.43 18.36
C ALA A 33 -34.16 -3.22 18.02
N ARG A 34 -34.02 -2.27 18.95
CA ARG A 34 -33.13 -1.11 18.79
C ARG A 34 -31.67 -1.53 18.65
N MET A 35 -31.20 -2.46 19.48
CA MET A 35 -29.84 -2.99 19.38
C MET A 35 -29.59 -3.69 18.05
N ARG A 36 -30.56 -4.44 17.51
CA ARG A 36 -30.44 -5.10 16.21
C ARG A 36 -30.29 -4.10 15.07
N VAL A 37 -31.09 -3.03 15.08
CA VAL A 37 -30.98 -1.95 14.08
C VAL A 37 -29.61 -1.28 14.18
N ALA A 38 -29.18 -0.89 15.38
CA ALA A 38 -27.87 -0.28 15.59
C ALA A 38 -26.70 -1.19 15.18
N ALA A 39 -26.79 -2.49 15.44
CA ALA A 39 -25.78 -3.46 15.03
C ALA A 39 -25.71 -3.60 13.50
N ASN A 40 -26.85 -3.65 12.81
CA ASN A 40 -26.91 -3.71 11.36
C ASN A 40 -26.33 -2.44 10.72
N GLU A 41 -26.72 -1.26 11.20
CA GLU A 41 -26.18 0.01 10.70
C GLU A 41 -24.67 0.11 10.92
N LYS A 42 -24.17 -0.34 12.08
CA LYS A 42 -22.73 -0.38 12.36
C LYS A 42 -21.99 -1.34 11.42
N ALA A 43 -22.55 -2.53 11.18
CA ALA A 43 -21.95 -3.51 10.27
C ALA A 43 -21.92 -3.01 8.82
N GLU A 44 -22.97 -2.33 8.37
CA GLU A 44 -22.99 -1.68 7.05
C GLU A 44 -21.96 -0.56 6.95
N ALA A 45 -21.82 0.28 7.98
CA ALA A 45 -20.81 1.31 8.02
C ALA A 45 -19.38 0.73 7.94
N GLU A 46 -19.09 -0.31 8.73
CA GLU A 46 -17.80 -1.00 8.69
C GLU A 46 -17.51 -1.61 7.30
N LYS A 47 -18.51 -2.23 6.67
CA LYS A 47 -18.41 -2.76 5.31
C LYS A 47 -18.07 -1.65 4.30
N ILE A 48 -18.76 -0.51 4.38
CA ILE A 48 -18.51 0.63 3.47
C ILE A 48 -17.08 1.14 3.66
N ILE A 49 -16.61 1.31 4.89
CA ILE A 49 -15.24 1.75 5.18
C ILE A 49 -14.22 0.78 4.58
N GLN A 50 -14.44 -0.53 4.75
CA GLN A 50 -13.51 -1.54 4.25
C GLN A 50 -13.46 -1.58 2.72
N ILE A 51 -14.63 -1.51 2.05
CA ILE A 51 -14.69 -1.45 0.58
C ILE A 51 -14.01 -0.18 0.07
N LYS A 52 -14.31 0.98 0.65
CA LYS A 52 -13.72 2.26 0.21
C LYS A 52 -12.21 2.29 0.41
N ARG A 53 -11.72 1.70 1.51
CA ARG A 53 -10.29 1.53 1.73
C ARG A 53 -9.65 0.63 0.67
N ALA A 54 -10.27 -0.51 0.37
CA ALA A 54 -9.77 -1.42 -0.66
C ALA A 54 -9.78 -0.81 -2.06
N GLU A 55 -10.83 -0.06 -2.41
CA GLU A 55 -10.92 0.72 -3.65
C GLU A 55 -9.79 1.75 -3.73
N GLY A 56 -9.58 2.54 -2.68
CA GLY A 56 -8.50 3.54 -2.63
C GLY A 56 -7.10 2.93 -2.70
N GLU A 57 -6.88 1.79 -2.04
CA GLU A 57 -5.61 1.06 -2.13
C GLU A 57 -5.35 0.50 -3.54
N ALA A 58 -6.40 0.00 -4.23
CA ALA A 58 -6.30 -0.48 -5.61
C ALA A 58 -6.02 0.66 -6.58
N GLU A 59 -6.74 1.78 -6.46
CA GLU A 59 -6.57 2.96 -7.31
C GLU A 59 -5.19 3.60 -7.11
N SER A 60 -4.71 3.70 -5.86
CA SER A 60 -3.37 4.19 -5.54
C SER A 60 -2.27 3.34 -6.21
N LYS A 61 -2.38 2.00 -6.13
CA LYS A 61 -1.44 1.10 -6.80
C LYS A 61 -1.50 1.24 -8.32
N TYR A 62 -2.68 1.40 -8.89
CA TYR A 62 -2.86 1.61 -10.32
C TYR A 62 -2.20 2.91 -10.79
N LEU A 63 -2.47 4.03 -10.09
CA LEU A 63 -1.88 5.33 -10.39
C LEU A 63 -0.36 5.33 -10.21
N SER A 64 0.14 4.66 -9.19
CA SER A 64 1.59 4.46 -8.99
C SER A 64 2.23 3.70 -10.14
N GLY A 65 1.61 2.58 -10.57
CA GLY A 65 2.06 1.82 -11.73
C GLY A 65 2.05 2.65 -13.03
N LEU A 66 0.99 3.44 -13.24
CA LEU A 66 0.89 4.36 -14.37
C LEU A 66 1.97 5.44 -14.33
N GLY A 67 2.26 5.99 -13.14
CA GLY A 67 3.33 6.96 -12.92
C GLY A 67 4.70 6.39 -13.28
N ILE A 68 5.01 5.19 -12.80
CA ILE A 68 6.27 4.48 -13.12
C ILE A 68 6.37 4.21 -14.63
N ALA A 69 5.28 3.77 -15.27
CA ALA A 69 5.27 3.51 -16.70
C ALA A 69 5.53 4.79 -17.51
N ARG A 70 4.84 5.89 -17.17
CA ARG A 70 5.07 7.20 -17.80
C ARG A 70 6.48 7.73 -17.56
N GLN A 71 7.01 7.57 -16.35
CA GLN A 71 8.38 7.94 -16.03
C GLN A 71 9.37 7.15 -16.89
N ARG A 72 9.20 5.82 -17.00
CA ARG A 72 10.04 4.98 -17.86
C ARG A 72 9.97 5.40 -19.32
N GLN A 73 8.78 5.72 -19.82
CA GLN A 73 8.61 6.22 -21.18
C GLN A 73 9.37 7.54 -21.39
N ALA A 74 9.22 8.50 -20.49
CA ALA A 74 9.94 9.78 -20.56
C ALA A 74 11.46 9.61 -20.51
N ILE A 75 11.98 8.65 -19.72
CA ILE A 75 13.41 8.32 -19.67
C ILE A 75 13.88 7.77 -21.02
N VAL A 76 13.15 6.82 -21.61
CA VAL A 76 13.51 6.22 -22.90
C VAL A 76 13.48 7.26 -24.02
N ASP A 77 12.45 8.10 -24.05
CA ASP A 77 12.32 9.17 -25.04
C ASP A 77 13.46 10.19 -24.90
N GLY A 78 13.79 10.62 -23.66
CA GLY A 78 14.91 11.54 -23.41
C GLY A 78 16.28 10.95 -23.76
N LEU A 79 16.49 9.65 -23.50
CA LEU A 79 17.73 8.96 -23.89
C LEU A 79 17.84 8.87 -25.42
N ARG A 80 16.74 8.55 -26.11
CA ARG A 80 16.69 8.51 -27.58
C ARG A 80 17.06 9.86 -28.18
N ASP A 81 16.47 10.94 -27.68
CA ASP A 81 16.77 12.29 -28.15
C ASP A 81 18.23 12.67 -27.89
N SER A 82 18.77 12.28 -26.73
CA SER A 82 20.19 12.49 -26.38
C SER A 82 21.13 11.74 -27.33
N VAL A 83 20.80 10.48 -27.67
CA VAL A 83 21.60 9.66 -28.60
C VAL A 83 21.55 10.24 -30.01
N LEU A 84 20.38 10.66 -30.49
CA LEU A 84 20.23 11.30 -31.80
C LEU A 84 20.97 12.65 -31.87
N GLY A 85 20.90 13.46 -30.81
CA GLY A 85 21.61 14.73 -30.71
C GLY A 85 23.13 14.57 -30.69
N PHE A 86 23.67 13.57 -29.98
CA PHE A 86 25.11 13.30 -29.96
C PHE A 86 25.61 12.74 -31.30
N ALA A 87 24.91 11.74 -31.85
CA ALA A 87 25.28 11.13 -33.12
C ALA A 87 25.23 12.11 -34.30
N GLY A 88 24.31 13.08 -34.28
CA GLY A 88 24.20 14.12 -35.31
C GLY A 88 25.28 15.20 -35.26
N ASN A 89 25.83 15.48 -34.07
CA ASN A 89 26.79 16.58 -33.87
C ASN A 89 28.26 16.12 -33.84
N VAL A 90 28.53 14.83 -33.67
CA VAL A 90 29.89 14.27 -33.61
C VAL A 90 30.11 13.33 -34.81
N PRO A 91 30.93 13.71 -35.79
CA PRO A 91 31.21 12.86 -36.95
C PRO A 91 31.94 11.57 -36.53
N GLY A 92 31.39 10.42 -36.92
CA GLY A 92 32.04 9.11 -36.75
C GLY A 92 31.61 8.28 -35.54
N THR A 93 30.74 8.81 -34.67
CA THR A 93 30.19 8.02 -33.54
C THR A 93 28.93 7.26 -33.94
N SER A 94 28.88 5.97 -33.61
CA SER A 94 27.68 5.13 -33.71
C SER A 94 26.76 5.35 -32.52
N ALA A 95 25.45 5.13 -32.69
CA ALA A 95 24.50 5.08 -31.58
C ALA A 95 24.90 4.06 -30.50
N LYS A 96 25.63 3.00 -30.89
CA LYS A 96 26.21 2.02 -29.97
C LYS A 96 27.29 2.64 -29.07
N ASP A 97 28.18 3.44 -29.62
CA ASP A 97 29.29 4.05 -28.87
C ASP A 97 28.76 5.06 -27.84
N VAL A 98 27.72 5.82 -28.20
CA VAL A 98 27.05 6.75 -27.27
C VAL A 98 26.37 5.99 -26.13
N LEU A 99 25.70 4.87 -26.44
CA LEU A 99 25.05 4.05 -25.41
C LEU A 99 26.07 3.42 -24.46
N ASP A 100 27.20 2.92 -24.97
CA ASP A 100 28.28 2.36 -24.17
C ASP A 100 28.89 3.42 -23.22
N MET A 101 29.05 4.67 -23.69
CA MET A 101 29.49 5.79 -22.85
C MET A 101 28.48 6.13 -21.75
N VAL A 102 27.18 6.20 -22.06
CA VAL A 102 26.11 6.44 -21.07
C VAL A 102 26.10 5.35 -20.00
N MET A 103 26.27 4.08 -20.38
CA MET A 103 26.33 2.95 -19.46
C MET A 103 27.53 3.05 -18.50
N MET A 104 28.70 3.48 -18.99
CA MET A 104 29.86 3.74 -18.13
C MET A 104 29.60 4.89 -17.15
N THR A 105 28.99 6.00 -17.60
CA THR A 105 28.64 7.11 -16.71
C THR A 105 27.66 6.67 -15.63
N GLN A 106 26.62 5.90 -15.99
CA GLN A 106 25.65 5.37 -15.03
C GLN A 106 26.31 4.43 -14.02
N TYR A 107 27.27 3.59 -14.45
CA TYR A 107 28.06 2.75 -13.55
C TYR A 107 28.85 3.60 -12.53
N PHE A 108 29.49 4.69 -12.95
CA PHE A 108 30.20 5.58 -12.02
C PHE A 108 29.25 6.36 -11.10
N ASP A 109 28.10 6.82 -11.59
CA ASP A 109 27.08 7.48 -10.76
C ASP A 109 26.52 6.54 -9.71
N THR A 110 26.22 5.29 -10.07
CA THR A 110 25.79 4.28 -9.08
C THR A 110 26.86 3.98 -8.05
N MET A 111 28.14 3.87 -8.44
CA MET A 111 29.25 3.73 -7.48
C MET A 111 29.39 4.96 -6.58
N ARG A 112 29.19 6.17 -7.11
CA ARG A 112 29.22 7.41 -6.34
C ARG A 112 28.07 7.46 -5.32
N ASP A 113 26.85 7.10 -5.72
CA ASP A 113 25.69 7.07 -4.82
C ASP A 113 25.85 6.03 -3.71
N ILE A 114 26.37 4.85 -4.05
CA ILE A 114 26.71 3.80 -3.08
C ILE A 114 27.78 4.31 -2.09
N GLY A 115 28.81 4.99 -2.59
CA GLY A 115 29.89 5.56 -1.77
C GLY A 115 29.45 6.76 -0.91
N ALA A 116 28.45 7.52 -1.36
CA ALA A 116 27.87 8.65 -0.62
C ALA A 116 26.93 8.21 0.50
N SER A 117 26.34 7.01 0.40
CA SER A 117 25.53 6.42 1.45
C SER A 117 26.42 5.89 2.59
N SER A 118 26.68 6.72 3.60
CA SER A 118 27.57 6.44 4.75
C SER A 118 27.26 5.18 5.59
N LYS A 119 26.23 4.39 5.25
CA LYS A 119 25.85 3.14 5.93
C LYS A 119 25.79 1.92 4.99
N SER A 120 26.23 2.03 3.73
CA SER A 120 26.19 0.92 2.78
C SER A 120 27.44 0.02 2.93
N SER A 121 27.26 -1.20 3.47
CA SER A 121 28.26 -2.25 3.36
C SER A 121 28.23 -2.83 1.95
N SER A 122 28.86 -2.15 1.00
CA SER A 122 28.98 -2.60 -0.39
C SER A 122 29.96 -3.77 -0.48
N VAL A 123 29.44 -5.00 -0.55
CA VAL A 123 30.24 -6.19 -0.89
C VAL A 123 30.39 -6.23 -2.40
N PHE A 124 31.53 -5.78 -2.91
CA PHE A 124 31.90 -5.98 -4.30
C PHE A 124 32.18 -7.47 -4.54
N ILE A 125 31.23 -8.17 -5.16
CA ILE A 125 31.47 -9.50 -5.72
C ILE A 125 32.11 -9.27 -7.08
N PRO A 126 33.39 -9.65 -7.30
CA PRO A 126 33.94 -9.59 -8.64
C PRO A 126 33.04 -10.43 -9.56
N HIS A 127 32.70 -9.92 -10.74
CA HIS A 127 31.91 -10.65 -11.74
C HIS A 127 32.83 -11.01 -12.91
N GLY A 128 33.96 -11.62 -12.59
CA GLY A 128 34.80 -12.33 -13.54
C GLY A 128 34.45 -13.82 -13.52
N PRO A 129 34.68 -14.58 -14.61
CA PRO A 129 34.44 -16.04 -14.64
C PRO A 129 35.14 -16.83 -13.51
N GLY A 130 36.20 -16.29 -12.90
CA GLY A 130 36.90 -16.89 -11.75
C GLY A 130 36.37 -16.46 -10.37
N ALA A 131 35.55 -15.41 -10.30
CA ALA A 131 35.19 -14.79 -9.04
C ALA A 131 34.23 -15.62 -8.18
N VAL A 132 33.41 -16.46 -8.81
CA VAL A 132 32.56 -17.41 -8.07
C VAL A 132 33.41 -18.48 -7.38
N ALA A 133 34.51 -18.90 -8.01
CA ALA A 133 35.45 -19.86 -7.41
C ALA A 133 36.22 -19.23 -6.23
N ASP A 134 36.64 -17.97 -6.37
CA ASP A 134 37.34 -17.24 -5.31
C ASP A 134 36.45 -16.97 -4.09
N VAL A 135 35.19 -16.59 -4.30
CA VAL A 135 34.22 -16.39 -3.20
C VAL A 135 33.94 -17.73 -2.49
N ALA A 136 33.74 -18.81 -3.25
CA ALA A 136 33.56 -20.14 -2.67
C ALA A 136 34.80 -20.61 -1.89
N ALA A 137 36.01 -20.28 -2.34
CA ALA A 137 37.26 -20.58 -1.64
C ALA A 137 37.40 -19.75 -0.35
N GLN A 138 37.08 -18.46 -0.39
CA GLN A 138 37.14 -17.58 0.78
C GLN A 138 36.15 -18.00 1.88
N ILE A 139 34.91 -18.35 1.51
CA ILE A 139 33.91 -18.85 2.46
C ILE A 139 34.38 -20.18 3.09
N ARG A 140 34.91 -21.10 2.28
CA ARG A 140 35.42 -22.39 2.75
C ARG A 140 36.61 -22.23 3.70
N ASN A 141 37.56 -21.36 3.36
CA ASN A 141 38.72 -21.09 4.20
C ASN A 141 38.33 -20.38 5.50
N GLY A 142 37.37 -19.44 5.46
CA GLY A 142 36.84 -18.79 6.66
C GLY A 142 36.18 -19.78 7.63
N LEU A 143 35.40 -20.74 7.12
CA LEU A 143 34.79 -21.80 7.92
C LEU A 143 35.82 -22.78 8.50
N LEU A 144 36.84 -23.17 7.72
CA LEU A 144 37.90 -24.05 8.19
C LEU A 144 38.79 -23.38 9.26
N GLN A 145 39.11 -22.10 9.09
CA GLN A 145 39.86 -21.33 10.09
C GLN A 145 39.06 -21.16 11.39
N ALA A 146 37.76 -20.87 11.29
CA ALA A 146 36.88 -20.78 12.45
C ALA A 146 36.82 -22.10 13.24
N HIS A 147 36.85 -23.25 12.55
CA HIS A 147 36.92 -24.56 13.19
C HIS A 147 38.28 -24.87 13.84
N GLN A 148 39.38 -24.32 13.31
CA GLN A 148 40.71 -24.52 13.91
C GLN A 148 40.96 -23.66 15.16
N THR A 149 40.31 -22.50 15.28
CA THR A 149 40.41 -21.63 16.48
C THR A 149 39.53 -22.03 17.66
N ASN A 150 38.67 -23.05 17.50
CA ASN A 150 37.76 -23.54 18.55
C ASN A 150 38.25 -24.84 19.24
N ALA A 151 39.56 -25.12 19.20
CA ALA A 151 40.22 -26.22 19.92
C ALA A 151 41.28 -25.69 20.89
#